data_AF-A0A249MTK0-F1
#
_entry.id   AF-A0A249MTK0-F1
#
_cell.length_a   1.000
_cell.length_b   1.000
_cell.length_c   1.000
_cell.angle_alpha   90.00
_cell.angle_beta   90.00
_cell.angle_gamma   90.00
#
_symmetry.space_group_name_H-M   'P 1'
#
loop_
_entity.id
_entity.type
_entity.pdbx_description
1 polymer ?
#
loop_
_entity_poly.entity_id
_entity_poly.type
_entity_poly.pdbx_seq_one_letter_code
_entity_poly.pdbx_strand_id
1 'polypeptide(L)'
;MTKMRIIVLPIMLSLMAPVSAFACAVRRPPHDPSKTPSDLIIEGRAGRIESEGNRSFNATTIRVDKVWLGSTQLKSVRLSWPTAPMMCPPEQPPKSSSRLMIYLREENNELVPIGWLFVNKTPNRLAIEAANDMARYRASIDKSK
;
A
#
# COMPACT_ATOMS: atom_id res chain seq x y z
N MET A 1 -53.31 -35.31 -12.60
CA MET A 1 -52.54 -34.98 -11.38
C MET A 1 -51.12 -34.61 -11.81
N THR A 2 -50.86 -33.31 -12.00
CA THR A 2 -49.61 -32.82 -12.60
C THR A 2 -48.65 -32.41 -11.48
N LYS A 3 -47.55 -33.15 -11.31
CA LYS A 3 -46.50 -32.87 -10.31
C LYS A 3 -45.74 -31.61 -10.73
N MET A 4 -46.00 -30.50 -10.04
CA MET A 4 -45.30 -29.22 -10.19
C MET A 4 -43.90 -29.34 -9.56
N ARG A 5 -42.85 -29.23 -10.37
CA ARG A 5 -41.46 -29.21 -9.91
C ARG A 5 -41.08 -27.78 -9.57
N ILE A 6 -40.91 -27.50 -8.28
CA ILE A 6 -40.35 -26.24 -7.80
C ILE A 6 -38.84 -26.28 -8.07
N ILE A 7 -38.39 -25.46 -9.01
CA ILE A 7 -36.96 -25.23 -9.26
C ILE A 7 -36.52 -24.16 -8.28
N VAL A 8 -35.89 -24.58 -7.18
CA VAL A 8 -35.23 -23.67 -6.23
C VAL A 8 -33.93 -23.21 -6.90
N LEU A 9 -33.91 -22.00 -7.43
CA LEU A 9 -32.67 -21.35 -7.89
C LEU A 9 -31.76 -21.12 -6.67
N PRO A 10 -30.50 -21.59 -6.67
CA PRO A 10 -29.53 -21.11 -5.71
C PRO A 10 -29.23 -19.65 -6.04
N ILE A 11 -29.63 -18.75 -5.15
CA ILE A 11 -29.13 -17.37 -5.10
C ILE A 11 -27.64 -17.50 -4.83
N MET A 12 -26.84 -17.44 -5.88
CA MET A 12 -25.40 -17.19 -5.77
C MET A 12 -25.25 -15.81 -5.14
N LEU A 13 -25.15 -15.77 -3.81
CA LEU A 13 -24.51 -14.65 -3.15
C LEU A 13 -23.09 -14.57 -3.74
N SER A 14 -22.91 -13.66 -4.69
CA SER A 14 -21.60 -13.19 -5.08
C SER A 14 -20.96 -12.64 -3.82
N LEU A 15 -20.17 -13.49 -3.15
CA LEU A 15 -19.18 -13.09 -2.18
C LEU A 15 -18.35 -12.02 -2.88
N MET A 16 -18.62 -10.76 -2.54
CA MET A 16 -17.69 -9.68 -2.80
C MET A 16 -16.39 -10.14 -2.15
N ALA A 17 -15.44 -10.59 -2.97
CA ALA A 17 -14.11 -10.91 -2.49
C ALA A 17 -13.69 -9.69 -1.68
N PRO A 18 -13.37 -9.85 -0.37
CA PRO A 18 -13.03 -8.72 0.47
C PRO A 18 -11.94 -7.99 -0.28
N VAL A 19 -12.22 -6.74 -0.65
CA VAL A 19 -11.21 -5.87 -1.23
C VAL A 19 -10.12 -5.89 -0.18
N SER A 20 -8.98 -6.55 -0.47
CA SER A 20 -7.96 -6.77 0.55
C SER A 20 -7.68 -5.40 1.16
N ALA A 21 -8.02 -5.19 2.44
CA ALA A 21 -8.14 -3.86 3.01
C ALA A 21 -6.88 -3.00 2.78
N PHE A 22 -5.74 -3.68 2.69
CA PHE A 22 -4.43 -3.20 2.25
C PHE A 22 -4.44 -2.37 0.95
N ALA A 23 -5.22 -2.74 -0.05
CA ALA A 23 -5.21 -2.14 -1.38
C ALA A 23 -5.90 -0.77 -1.41
N CYS A 24 -6.90 -0.54 -0.53
CA CYS A 24 -7.48 0.80 -0.29
C CYS A 24 -6.80 1.56 0.85
N ALA A 25 -6.02 0.89 1.69
CA ALA A 25 -5.21 1.55 2.71
C ALA A 25 -4.13 2.44 2.07
N VAL A 26 -3.69 2.08 0.85
CA VAL A 26 -2.83 2.95 0.05
C VAL A 26 -3.60 4.17 -0.42
N ARG A 27 -3.39 5.30 0.23
CA ARG A 27 -4.02 6.56 -0.15
C ARG A 27 -3.45 7.08 -1.48
N ARG A 28 -4.28 7.79 -2.26
CA ARG A 28 -3.95 8.27 -3.61
C ARG A 28 -2.64 9.08 -3.63
N PRO A 29 -1.64 8.71 -4.46
CA PRO A 29 -0.42 9.51 -4.60
C PRO A 29 -0.71 10.87 -5.29
N PRO A 30 0.14 11.90 -5.11
CA PRO A 30 1.27 11.94 -4.21
C PRO A 30 0.85 12.34 -2.78
N HIS A 31 1.31 11.59 -1.77
CA HIS A 31 1.05 11.92 -0.37
C HIS A 31 2.29 12.47 0.33
N ASP A 32 2.10 13.60 0.99
CA ASP A 32 3.10 14.29 1.78
C ASP A 32 3.50 13.41 2.99
N PRO A 33 4.80 13.10 3.18
CA PRO A 33 5.29 12.32 4.31
C PRO A 33 4.94 12.93 5.66
N SER A 34 4.81 14.26 5.76
CA SER A 34 4.45 14.94 7.01
C SER A 34 2.98 14.73 7.40
N LYS A 35 2.12 14.41 6.43
CA LYS A 35 0.67 14.22 6.61
C LYS A 35 0.27 12.74 6.77
N THR A 36 1.22 11.83 6.58
CA THR A 36 0.98 10.39 6.62
C THR A 36 1.88 9.74 7.68
N PRO A 37 1.40 9.54 8.91
CA PRO A 37 2.16 8.85 9.95
C PRO A 37 2.56 7.47 9.46
N SER A 38 3.87 7.25 9.36
CA SER A 38 4.49 6.03 8.86
C SER A 38 5.49 5.54 9.90
N ASP A 39 5.58 4.24 10.10
CA ASP A 39 6.56 3.62 11.01
C ASP A 39 7.86 3.29 10.26
N LEU A 40 7.75 3.06 8.95
CA LEU A 40 8.87 2.80 8.06
C LEU A 40 8.68 3.54 6.74
N ILE A 41 9.75 4.18 6.27
CA ILE A 41 9.78 4.81 4.93
C ILE A 41 10.96 4.22 4.18
N ILE A 42 10.69 3.66 3.02
CA ILE A 42 11.71 3.06 2.15
C ILE A 42 11.72 3.73 0.79
N GLU A 43 12.85 3.65 0.12
CA GLU A 43 12.99 3.94 -1.30
C GLU A 43 13.44 2.67 -2.01
N GLY A 44 12.88 2.44 -3.20
CA GLY A 44 13.20 1.27 -3.98
C GLY A 44 12.71 1.35 -5.41
N ARG A 45 12.91 0.25 -6.14
CA ARG A 45 12.52 0.14 -7.55
C ARG A 45 11.42 -0.89 -7.73
N ALA A 46 10.37 -0.49 -8.46
CA ALA A 46 9.28 -1.37 -8.84
C ALA A 46 9.74 -2.45 -9.82
N GLY A 47 9.37 -3.70 -9.54
CA GLY A 47 9.64 -4.84 -10.39
C GLY A 47 8.66 -4.95 -11.57
N ARG A 48 8.37 -6.19 -11.98
CA ARG A 48 7.30 -6.47 -12.93
C ARG A 48 5.94 -6.23 -12.25
N ILE A 49 4.97 -5.76 -13.02
CA ILE A 49 3.58 -5.64 -12.56
C ILE A 49 2.85 -6.93 -12.92
N GLU A 50 2.19 -7.51 -11.93
CA GLU A 50 1.43 -8.75 -12.02
C GLU A 50 -0.03 -8.43 -11.70
N SER A 51 -0.96 -9.08 -12.39
CA SER A 51 -2.38 -9.01 -12.01
C SER A 51 -2.70 -10.15 -11.05
N GLU A 52 -3.37 -9.83 -9.95
CA GLU A 52 -3.78 -10.77 -8.91
C GLU A 52 -5.31 -10.86 -8.82
N GLY A 53 -5.81 -12.01 -8.34
CA GLY A 53 -7.20 -12.26 -8.01
C GLY A 53 -8.20 -11.85 -9.08
N ASN A 54 -8.55 -12.74 -10.03
CA ASN A 54 -9.48 -12.45 -11.14
C ASN A 54 -9.26 -11.10 -11.86
N ARG A 55 -8.02 -10.56 -11.82
CA ARG A 55 -7.62 -9.24 -12.37
C ARG A 55 -8.22 -8.03 -11.65
N SER A 56 -8.76 -8.23 -10.44
CA SER A 56 -9.28 -7.17 -9.56
C SER A 56 -8.17 -6.33 -8.94
N PHE A 57 -6.94 -6.86 -8.88
CA PHE A 57 -5.78 -6.19 -8.32
C PHE A 57 -4.58 -6.26 -9.25
N ASN A 58 -3.70 -5.28 -9.11
CA ASN A 58 -2.34 -5.34 -9.60
C ASN A 58 -1.39 -5.31 -8.42
N ALA A 59 -0.24 -5.96 -8.56
CA ALA A 59 0.81 -5.95 -7.57
C ALA A 59 2.19 -5.86 -8.23
N THR A 60 3.14 -5.36 -7.47
CA THR A 60 4.56 -5.37 -7.84
C THR A 60 5.42 -5.54 -6.61
N THR A 61 6.55 -6.24 -6.77
CA THR A 61 7.57 -6.31 -5.73
C THR A 61 8.53 -5.13 -5.87
N ILE A 62 8.63 -4.33 -4.82
CA ILE A 62 9.60 -3.25 -4.71
C ILE A 62 10.89 -3.82 -4.15
N ARG A 63 12.00 -3.70 -4.88
CA ARG A 63 13.34 -3.97 -4.34
C ARG A 63 13.81 -2.75 -3.56
N VAL A 64 14.16 -2.92 -2.30
CA VAL A 64 14.54 -1.81 -1.42
C VAL A 64 15.99 -1.41 -1.71
N ASP A 65 16.18 -0.13 -2.02
CA ASP A 65 17.50 0.48 -2.24
C ASP A 65 17.96 1.22 -0.97
N LYS A 66 17.03 1.84 -0.24
CA LYS A 66 17.33 2.65 0.95
C LYS A 66 16.18 2.66 1.95
N VAL A 67 16.50 2.68 3.25
CA VAL A 67 15.56 2.95 4.33
C VAL A 67 15.79 4.38 4.81
N TRP A 68 14.74 5.20 4.84
CA TRP A 68 14.78 6.61 5.22
C TRP A 68 14.30 6.87 6.65
N LEU A 69 13.30 6.10 7.11
CA LEU A 69 12.73 6.12 8.46
C LEU A 69 12.55 4.68 8.92
N GLY A 70 12.81 4.42 10.21
CA GLY A 70 12.72 3.11 10.87
C GLY A 70 14.02 2.32 10.84
N SER A 71 14.14 1.28 11.69
CA SER A 71 15.36 0.48 11.88
C SER A 71 15.32 -0.88 11.17
N THR A 72 14.16 -1.29 10.66
CA THR A 72 13.96 -2.58 10.02
C THR A 72 14.71 -2.68 8.70
N GLN A 73 15.59 -3.68 8.58
CA GLN A 73 16.24 -4.00 7.32
C GLN A 73 15.30 -4.83 6.43
N LEU A 74 14.83 -4.24 5.33
CA LEU A 74 14.02 -4.92 4.32
C LEU A 74 14.79 -5.05 3.01
N LYS A 75 14.68 -6.22 2.37
CA LYS A 75 15.20 -6.44 1.01
C LYS A 75 14.16 -6.11 -0.05
N SER A 76 12.88 -6.35 0.25
CA SER A 76 11.77 -6.08 -0.67
C SER A 76 10.45 -5.90 0.07
N VAL A 77 9.51 -5.23 -0.58
CA VAL A 77 8.12 -5.04 -0.12
C VAL A 77 7.17 -5.36 -1.27
N ARG A 78 6.06 -6.06 -0.98
CA ARG A 78 4.97 -6.23 -1.96
C ARG A 78 4.04 -5.02 -1.88
N LEU A 79 3.80 -4.39 -3.01
CA LEU A 79 2.84 -3.30 -3.15
C LEU A 79 1.69 -3.78 -4.04
N SER A 80 0.46 -3.75 -3.53
CA SER A 80 -0.75 -4.11 -4.27
C SER A 80 -1.75 -2.97 -4.28
N TRP A 81 -2.53 -2.87 -5.35
CA TRP A 81 -3.57 -1.86 -5.53
C TRP A 81 -4.70 -2.40 -6.41
N PRO A 82 -5.94 -1.90 -6.23
CA PRO A 82 -7.08 -2.35 -7.01
C PRO A 82 -7.07 -1.76 -8.44
N THR A 83 -7.67 -2.48 -9.38
CA THR A 83 -7.75 -2.08 -10.80
C THR A 83 -9.08 -1.43 -11.17
N ALA A 84 -10.17 -1.76 -10.46
CA ALA A 84 -11.51 -1.32 -10.83
C ALA A 84 -11.83 0.10 -10.28
N PRO A 85 -12.50 0.96 -11.06
CA PRO A 85 -12.92 2.31 -10.64
C PRO A 85 -13.75 2.35 -9.36
N MET A 86 -14.56 1.32 -9.11
CA MET A 86 -15.40 1.21 -7.90
C MET A 86 -14.58 0.88 -6.64
N MET A 87 -13.33 0.45 -6.79
CA MET A 87 -12.45 0.05 -5.70
C MET A 87 -11.28 1.02 -5.61
N CYS A 88 -11.51 2.26 -5.17
CA CYS A 88 -10.47 3.20 -4.70
C CYS A 88 -9.12 3.24 -5.48
N PRO A 89 -9.05 3.10 -6.82
CA PRO A 89 -7.78 2.85 -7.48
C PRO A 89 -6.86 4.06 -7.38
N PRO A 90 -5.53 3.85 -7.38
CA PRO A 90 -4.60 4.96 -7.42
C PRO A 90 -4.75 5.71 -8.75
N GLU A 91 -4.74 7.04 -8.68
CA GLU A 91 -4.80 7.89 -9.88
C GLU A 91 -3.59 7.67 -10.80
N GLN A 92 -2.43 7.36 -10.20
CA GLN A 92 -1.20 7.07 -10.92
C GLN A 92 -0.57 5.78 -10.38
N PRO A 93 -0.87 4.62 -11.01
CA PRO A 93 -0.24 3.36 -10.63
C PRO A 93 1.25 3.37 -10.98
N PRO A 94 2.10 2.67 -10.20
CA PRO A 94 3.52 2.56 -10.49
C PRO A 94 3.74 1.86 -11.83
N LYS A 95 4.88 2.17 -12.47
CA LYS A 95 5.32 1.52 -13.71
C LYS A 95 6.50 0.61 -13.42
N SER A 96 6.72 -0.41 -14.24
CA SER A 96 7.90 -1.25 -14.07
C SER A 96 9.17 -0.40 -14.11
N SER A 97 10.14 -0.72 -13.25
CA SER A 97 11.41 -0.02 -13.07
C SER A 97 11.32 1.42 -12.53
N SER A 98 10.14 1.93 -12.17
CA SER A 98 10.01 3.24 -11.54
C SER A 98 10.65 3.24 -10.15
N ARG A 99 11.36 4.32 -9.80
CA ARG A 99 11.83 4.56 -8.42
C ARG A 99 10.70 5.16 -7.60
N LEU A 100 10.46 4.57 -6.45
CA LEU A 100 9.36 4.93 -5.56
C LEU A 100 9.87 5.10 -4.14
N MET A 101 9.28 6.06 -3.44
CA MET A 101 9.30 6.10 -1.98
C MET A 101 8.00 5.47 -1.49
N ILE A 102 8.07 4.50 -0.59
CA ILE A 102 6.93 3.75 -0.05
C ILE A 102 6.80 4.07 1.43
N TYR A 103 5.56 4.34 1.85
CA TYR A 103 5.19 4.57 3.24
C TYR A 103 4.58 3.31 3.80
N LEU A 104 5.10 2.84 4.94
CA LEU A 104 4.64 1.64 5.60
C LEU A 104 4.23 1.95 7.04
N ARG A 105 3.19 1.23 7.49
CA ARG A 105 2.72 1.21 8.88
C ARG A 105 2.77 -0.21 9.38
N GLU A 106 3.12 -0.38 10.65
CA GLU A 106 3.01 -1.65 11.33
C GLU A 106 1.57 -1.84 11.83
N GLU A 107 0.86 -2.81 11.28
CA GLU A 107 -0.48 -3.19 11.71
C GLU A 107 -0.50 -4.70 11.96
N ASN A 108 -0.92 -5.14 13.16
CA ASN A 108 -0.94 -6.55 13.56
C ASN A 108 0.40 -7.29 13.34
N ASN A 109 1.52 -6.63 13.62
CA ASN A 109 2.89 -7.13 13.38
C ASN A 109 3.25 -7.36 11.91
N GLU A 110 2.46 -6.80 10.98
CA GLU A 110 2.76 -6.81 9.55
C GLU A 110 3.02 -5.39 9.05
N LEU A 111 3.97 -5.26 8.11
CA LEU A 111 4.24 -3.99 7.46
C LEU A 111 3.30 -3.79 6.27
N VAL A 112 2.39 -2.85 6.43
CA VAL A 112 1.34 -2.52 5.47
C VAL A 112 1.74 -1.27 4.67
N PRO A 113 1.81 -1.34 3.33
CA PRO A 113 1.94 -0.15 2.51
C PRO A 113 0.69 0.74 2.66
N ILE A 114 0.91 2.02 2.97
CA ILE A 114 -0.16 3.02 3.13
C ILE A 114 -0.05 4.17 2.11
N GLY A 115 0.98 4.17 1.27
CA GLY A 115 1.21 5.20 0.26
C GLY A 115 2.48 4.98 -0.56
N TRP A 116 2.59 5.68 -1.71
CA TRP A 116 3.86 5.83 -2.42
C TRP A 116 4.01 7.19 -3.11
N LEU A 117 5.24 7.51 -3.52
CA LEU A 117 5.60 8.64 -4.36
C LEU A 117 6.58 8.23 -5.44
N PHE A 118 6.44 8.80 -6.64
CA PHE A 118 7.46 8.69 -7.67
C PHE A 118 8.67 9.58 -7.35
N VAL A 119 9.87 8.99 -7.34
CA VAL A 119 11.13 9.72 -7.12
C VAL A 119 11.65 10.22 -8.48
N ASN A 120 10.90 11.13 -9.10
CA ASN A 120 11.23 11.69 -10.43
C ASN A 120 11.95 13.05 -10.31
N LYS A 121 11.91 13.65 -9.12
CA LYS A 121 12.69 14.82 -8.70
C LYS A 121 13.37 14.43 -7.39
N THR A 122 14.56 14.98 -7.13
CA THR A 122 15.30 14.79 -5.88
C THR A 122 14.29 14.76 -4.73
N PRO A 123 14.22 13.67 -3.93
CA PRO A 123 13.28 13.61 -2.83
C PRO A 123 13.41 14.91 -2.05
N ASN A 124 12.30 15.58 -1.75
CA ASN A 124 12.35 16.82 -0.99
C ASN A 124 12.98 16.47 0.37
N ARG A 125 14.30 16.61 0.45
CA ARG A 125 15.14 16.10 1.53
C ARG A 125 14.63 16.62 2.87
N LEU A 126 14.15 17.86 2.86
CA LEU A 126 13.49 18.55 3.95
C LEU A 126 12.22 17.84 4.43
N ALA A 127 11.41 17.28 3.53
CA ALA A 127 10.19 16.57 3.89
C ALA A 127 10.50 15.20 4.54
N ILE A 128 11.60 14.56 4.15
CA ILE A 128 12.07 13.32 4.77
C ILE A 128 12.74 13.61 6.12
N GLU A 129 13.55 14.65 6.20
CA GLU A 129 14.16 15.13 7.45
C GLU A 129 13.09 15.53 8.47
N ALA A 130 12.05 16.27 8.05
CA ALA A 130 10.91 16.61 8.89
C ALA A 130 10.12 15.37 9.38
N ALA A 131 9.93 14.36 8.52
CA ALA A 131 9.28 13.11 8.92
C ALA A 131 10.12 12.34 9.97
N ASN A 132 11.44 12.33 9.80
CA ASN A 132 12.37 11.73 10.75
C ASN A 132 12.38 12.48 12.10
N ASP A 133 12.38 13.81 12.08
CA ASP A 133 12.34 14.62 13.31
C ASP A 133 11.03 14.41 14.07
N MET A 134 9.89 14.34 13.36
CA MET A 134 8.60 14.04 13.96
C MET A 134 8.53 12.62 14.55
N ALA A 135 9.12 11.62 13.89
CA ALA A 135 9.18 10.26 14.41
C ALA A 135 10.05 10.16 15.67
N ARG A 136 11.21 10.82 15.69
CA ARG A 136 12.06 10.91 16.89
C ARG A 136 11.33 11.60 18.04
N TYR A 137 10.62 12.69 17.76
CA TYR A 137 9.85 13.41 18.75
C TYR A 137 8.78 12.52 19.39
N ARG A 138 7.98 11.78 18.59
CA ARG A 138 6.99 10.82 19.12
C ARG A 138 7.63 9.76 20.01
N ALA A 139 8.72 9.14 19.56
CA ALA A 139 9.43 8.12 20.34
C ALA A 139 9.96 8.66 21.68
N SER A 140 10.27 9.97 21.77
CA SER A 140 10.70 10.61 23.01
C SER A 140 9.56 10.83 24.01
N ILE A 141 8.34 11.09 23.52
CA ILE A 141 7.15 11.24 24.36
C ILE A 141 6.74 9.89 24.97
N ASP A 142 6.74 8.83 24.17
CA ASP A 142 6.30 7.50 24.63
C ASP A 142 7.24 6.88 25.68
N LYS A 143 8.53 7.24 25.68
CA LYS A 143 9.50 6.83 26.72
C LYS A 143 9.37 7.61 28.03
N SER A 144 8.60 8.70 28.04
CA SER A 144 8.41 9.57 29.20
C SER A 144 7.13 9.25 29.98
N LYS A 145 6.41 8.20 29.60
CA LYS A 145 5.26 7.62 30.31
C LYS A 145 5.65 6.29 30.94
#